data_AF-A0A2A8S733-F1
#
_entry.id   AF-A0A2A8S733-F1
#
_cell.length_a   1.000
_cell.length_b   1.000
_cell.length_c   1.000
_cell.angle_alpha   90.00
_cell.angle_beta   90.00
_cell.angle_gamma   90.00
#
_symmetry.space_group_name_H-M   'P 1'
#
loop_
_entity.id
_entity.type
_entity.pdbx_description
1 polymer ?
#
loop_
_entity_poly.entity_id
_entity_poly.type
_entity_poly.pdbx_seq_one_letter_code
_entity_poly.pdbx_strand_id
1 'polypeptide(L)'
;MKMKIIIVSMVFTVVGGAGVYTAFAASPNLIKTSAEKPQETVQQNKEEKNVGEEEKIQKTANKLGVSTEGKTKEQIQKEIDAVRYEKRQELLREHAKELGIEIEGKTDEQLIQEIGKIQHGK
;
A
#
# COMPACT_ATOMS: atom_id res chain seq x y z
N MET A 1 15.00 42.21 -29.39
CA MET A 1 13.85 42.67 -28.58
C MET A 1 13.32 41.49 -27.77
N LYS A 2 13.03 41.73 -26.47
CA LYS A 2 12.01 41.14 -25.56
C LYS A 2 11.92 39.61 -25.36
N MET A 3 11.82 39.01 -24.16
CA MET A 3 12.22 39.25 -22.76
C MET A 3 11.97 37.90 -22.03
N LYS A 4 12.76 37.56 -21.01
CA LYS A 4 12.76 36.28 -20.27
C LYS A 4 11.71 36.28 -19.14
N ILE A 5 11.07 35.15 -18.87
CA ILE A 5 10.36 34.89 -17.60
C ILE A 5 10.82 33.52 -17.07
N ILE A 6 11.76 33.59 -16.12
CA ILE A 6 12.15 32.51 -15.23
C ILE A 6 11.47 32.85 -13.90
N ILE A 7 10.49 32.07 -13.46
CA ILE A 7 9.91 32.20 -12.12
C ILE A 7 10.57 31.13 -11.25
N VAL A 8 11.69 31.56 -10.67
CA VAL A 8 12.36 30.97 -9.52
C VAL A 8 11.64 31.44 -8.25
N SER A 9 11.59 30.54 -7.26
CA SER A 9 11.45 30.85 -5.83
C SER A 9 10.13 31.47 -5.35
N MET A 10 9.36 30.66 -4.62
CA MET A 10 8.73 31.17 -3.39
C MET A 10 8.65 30.07 -2.32
N VAL A 11 9.80 29.84 -1.67
CA VAL A 11 9.86 29.30 -0.31
C VAL A 11 9.20 30.33 0.60
N PHE A 12 8.03 30.02 1.14
CA PHE A 12 7.39 30.83 2.18
C PHE A 12 7.82 30.29 3.54
N THR A 13 9.04 30.62 3.95
CA THR A 13 9.43 30.65 5.36
C THR A 13 9.44 32.10 5.82
N VAL A 14 8.95 32.32 7.05
CA VAL A 14 9.11 33.46 8.00
C VAL A 14 7.74 33.67 8.68
N VAL A 15 7.51 33.07 9.86
CA VAL A 15 7.90 33.53 11.22
C VAL A 15 6.91 34.58 11.79
N GLY A 16 6.40 34.28 13.00
CA GLY A 16 6.14 35.31 14.01
C GLY A 16 4.67 35.65 14.30
N GLY A 17 4.09 34.97 15.29
CA GLY A 17 2.88 35.41 15.98
C GLY A 17 2.97 35.09 17.46
N ALA A 18 3.63 35.96 18.22
CA ALA A 18 3.56 35.97 19.68
C ALA A 18 2.35 36.80 20.13
N GLY A 19 1.57 36.27 21.06
CA GLY A 19 0.53 37.00 21.79
C GLY A 19 -0.65 36.11 22.12
N VAL A 20 -1.28 36.14 23.29
CA VAL A 20 -1.06 36.87 24.55
C VAL A 20 -1.82 36.05 25.61
N TYR A 21 -1.23 35.84 26.79
CA TYR A 21 -1.91 35.18 27.90
C TYR A 21 -2.94 36.13 28.54
N THR A 22 -4.19 35.71 28.66
CA THR A 22 -5.09 36.19 29.73
C THR A 22 -5.89 35.01 30.28
N ALA A 23 -5.74 34.79 31.57
CA ALA A 23 -6.34 33.74 32.36
C ALA A 23 -7.86 33.88 32.51
N PHE A 24 -8.58 32.76 32.42
CA PHE A 24 -9.86 32.60 33.10
C PHE A 24 -9.73 31.47 34.12
N ALA A 25 -9.80 31.87 35.38
CA ALA A 25 -9.71 31.03 36.56
C ALA A 25 -10.98 30.17 36.72
N ALA A 26 -10.82 28.85 36.81
CA ALA A 26 -11.61 27.98 37.69
C ALA A 26 -11.17 26.52 37.52
N SER A 27 -10.30 26.06 38.42
CA SER A 27 -10.29 24.72 39.06
C SER A 27 -8.84 24.22 39.27
N PRO A 28 -8.45 23.90 40.52
CA PRO A 28 -7.07 23.54 40.84
C PRO A 28 -6.82 22.04 40.66
N ASN A 29 -5.92 21.68 39.75
CA ASN A 29 -4.87 20.71 40.12
C ASN A 29 -3.63 20.87 39.24
N LEU A 30 -2.48 20.80 39.92
CA LEU A 30 -1.12 21.11 39.50
C LEU A 30 -0.63 20.07 38.46
N ILE A 31 0.14 20.43 37.43
CA ILE A 31 1.62 20.33 37.34
C ILE A 31 1.98 20.85 35.91
N LYS A 32 2.64 21.99 35.74
CA LYS A 32 4.10 22.22 35.56
C LYS A 32 4.79 21.49 34.38
N THR A 33 5.36 22.32 33.48
CA THR A 33 6.69 22.18 32.85
C THR A 33 6.84 21.35 31.56
N SER A 34 7.27 22.07 30.50
CA SER A 34 8.29 21.74 29.47
C SER A 34 8.47 20.30 28.98
N ALA A 35 8.36 20.14 27.65
CA ALA A 35 9.00 19.12 26.80
C ALA A 35 9.02 17.66 27.30
N GLU A 36 8.12 16.82 26.78
CA GLU A 36 8.38 15.39 26.51
C GLU A 36 7.19 14.74 25.77
N LYS A 37 7.50 13.96 24.73
CA LYS A 37 6.62 12.94 24.12
C LYS A 37 6.47 11.81 25.14
N PRO A 38 5.26 11.30 25.48
CA PRO A 38 4.77 10.08 24.82
C PRO A 38 3.24 9.92 24.74
N GLN A 39 2.74 9.55 23.56
CA GLN A 39 1.47 8.82 23.46
C GLN A 39 1.77 7.41 22.95
N GLU A 40 1.66 6.47 23.87
CA GLU A 40 1.59 5.04 23.62
C GLU A 40 0.33 4.56 24.32
N THR A 41 -0.62 3.98 23.59
CA THR A 41 -1.52 2.98 24.18
C THR A 41 -1.93 1.95 23.12
N VAL A 42 -1.17 0.86 23.12
CA VAL A 42 -1.63 -0.53 23.08
C VAL A 42 -2.23 -1.05 21.78
N GLN A 43 -1.41 -1.80 21.04
CA GLN A 43 -1.67 -3.23 20.78
C GLN A 43 -0.33 -3.97 20.59
N GLN A 44 0.48 -3.98 21.66
CA GLN A 44 1.51 -5.00 21.85
C GLN A 44 0.79 -6.29 22.25
N ASN A 45 0.82 -7.31 21.38
CA ASN A 45 0.69 -8.75 21.68
C ASN A 45 0.51 -9.56 20.36
N LYS A 46 1.45 -9.48 19.41
CA LYS A 46 1.54 -10.46 18.30
C LYS A 46 2.89 -10.51 17.56
N GLU A 47 3.98 -10.02 18.14
CA GLU A 47 5.22 -9.81 17.37
C GLU A 47 6.07 -11.06 17.11
N GLU A 48 6.02 -12.10 17.94
CA GLU A 48 6.95 -13.24 17.77
C GLU A 48 6.62 -14.20 16.61
N LYS A 49 5.42 -14.10 15.99
CA LYS A 49 5.07 -14.87 14.77
C LYS A 49 4.95 -14.04 13.48
N ASN A 50 5.05 -12.70 13.55
CA ASN A 50 4.73 -11.82 12.42
C ASN A 50 5.94 -11.39 11.59
N VAL A 51 7.16 -11.38 12.14
CA VAL A 51 8.37 -10.94 11.41
C VAL A 51 8.58 -11.76 10.13
N GLY A 52 8.40 -13.08 10.22
CA GLY A 52 8.53 -13.96 9.06
C GLY A 52 7.44 -13.79 8.00
N GLU A 53 6.25 -13.30 8.36
CA GLU A 53 5.18 -13.02 7.41
C GLU A 53 5.39 -11.68 6.70
N GLU A 54 5.80 -10.65 7.45
CA GLU A 54 6.06 -9.32 6.89
C GLU A 54 7.22 -9.36 5.90
N GLU A 55 8.30 -10.07 6.21
CA GLU A 55 9.39 -10.29 5.26
C GLU A 55 8.91 -10.99 3.97
N LYS A 56 8.04 -12.01 4.09
CA LYS A 56 7.51 -12.73 2.93
C LYS A 56 6.64 -11.84 2.06
N ILE A 57 5.83 -10.98 2.67
CA ILE A 57 4.99 -10.02 1.97
C ILE A 57 5.86 -9.00 1.24
N GLN A 58 6.86 -8.40 1.91
CA GLN A 58 7.79 -7.46 1.26
C GLN A 58 8.58 -8.11 0.11
N LYS A 59 9.12 -9.32 0.32
CA LYS A 59 9.81 -10.09 -0.72
C LYS A 59 8.89 -10.36 -1.92
N THR A 60 7.63 -10.68 -1.66
CA THR A 60 6.63 -10.91 -2.71
C THR A 60 6.27 -9.62 -3.43
N ALA A 61 6.04 -8.52 -2.71
CA ALA A 61 5.75 -7.22 -3.27
C ALA A 61 6.84 -6.79 -4.24
N ASN A 62 8.10 -6.87 -3.82
CA ASN A 62 9.25 -6.54 -4.65
C ASN A 62 9.34 -7.42 -5.91
N LYS A 63 9.09 -8.73 -5.80
CA LYS A 63 9.05 -9.65 -6.96
C LYS A 63 7.93 -9.33 -7.94
N LEU A 64 6.82 -8.80 -7.45
CA LEU A 64 5.66 -8.45 -8.26
C LEU A 64 5.65 -6.98 -8.71
N GLY A 65 6.63 -6.17 -8.27
CA GLY A 65 6.70 -4.73 -8.58
C GLY A 65 5.69 -3.88 -7.78
N VAL A 66 5.19 -4.38 -6.66
CA VAL A 66 4.24 -3.65 -5.79
C VAL A 66 5.02 -2.76 -4.82
N SER A 67 4.67 -1.47 -4.78
CA SER A 67 5.29 -0.52 -3.85
C SER A 67 4.82 -0.76 -2.41
N THR A 68 5.77 -0.85 -1.47
CA THR A 68 5.54 -1.08 -0.05
C THR A 68 5.71 0.17 0.81
N GLU A 69 6.24 1.26 0.26
CA GLU A 69 6.55 2.48 1.00
C GLU A 69 5.28 3.19 1.45
N GLY A 70 5.20 3.52 2.74
CA GLY A 70 4.07 4.27 3.32
C GLY A 70 2.74 3.51 3.38
N LYS A 71 2.72 2.22 3.07
CA LYS A 71 1.49 1.38 3.07
C LYS A 71 1.45 0.44 4.27
N THR A 72 0.24 0.07 4.68
CA THR A 72 0.03 -0.94 5.71
C THR A 72 0.21 -2.36 5.15
N LYS A 73 0.51 -3.34 6.01
CA LYS A 73 0.61 -4.77 5.65
C LYS A 73 -0.62 -5.25 4.86
N GLU A 74 -1.82 -4.85 5.28
CA GLU A 74 -3.07 -5.21 4.61
C GLU A 74 -3.21 -4.60 3.21
N GLN A 75 -2.78 -3.35 3.03
CA GLN A 75 -2.80 -2.70 1.71
C GLN A 75 -1.84 -3.39 0.75
N ILE A 76 -0.61 -3.65 1.21
CA ILE A 76 0.40 -4.36 0.41
C ILE A 76 -0.11 -5.76 0.03
N GLN A 77 -0.73 -6.47 0.97
CA GLN A 77 -1.29 -7.79 0.72
C GLN A 77 -2.40 -7.76 -0.35
N LYS A 78 -3.34 -6.80 -0.25
CA LYS A 78 -4.39 -6.61 -1.25
C LYS A 78 -3.84 -6.34 -2.64
N GLU A 79 -2.82 -5.48 -2.74
CA GLU A 79 -2.17 -5.18 -4.01
C GLU A 79 -1.43 -6.39 -4.59
N ILE A 80 -0.71 -7.14 -3.75
CA ILE A 80 -0.08 -8.41 -4.14
C ILE A 80 -1.12 -9.38 -4.69
N ASP A 81 -2.26 -9.52 -4.01
CA ASP A 81 -3.29 -10.48 -4.40
C ASP A 81 -3.98 -10.06 -5.71
N ALA A 82 -4.20 -8.76 -5.92
CA ALA A 82 -4.69 -8.22 -7.19
C ALA A 82 -3.71 -8.53 -8.34
N VAL A 83 -2.42 -8.21 -8.18
CA VAL A 83 -1.40 -8.48 -9.21
C VAL A 83 -1.26 -9.99 -9.48
N ARG A 84 -1.33 -10.83 -8.44
CA ARG A 84 -1.32 -12.29 -8.61
C ARG A 84 -2.54 -12.80 -9.36
N TYR A 85 -3.71 -12.24 -9.07
CA TYR A 85 -4.93 -12.59 -9.77
C TYR A 85 -4.78 -12.24 -11.26
N GLU A 86 -4.39 -11.02 -11.59
CA GLU A 86 -4.17 -10.59 -12.98
C GLU A 86 -3.15 -11.47 -13.70
N LYS A 87 -2.00 -11.75 -13.09
CA LYS A 87 -0.98 -12.63 -13.69
C LYS A 87 -1.49 -14.05 -13.92
N ARG A 88 -2.27 -14.62 -13.00
CA ARG A 88 -2.86 -15.95 -13.21
C ARG A 88 -3.84 -15.96 -14.36
N GLN A 89 -4.61 -14.89 -14.52
CA GLN A 89 -5.57 -14.75 -15.61
C GLN A 89 -4.87 -14.62 -16.95
N GLU A 90 -3.79 -13.84 -17.00
CA GLU A 90 -2.94 -13.73 -18.18
C GLU A 90 -2.35 -15.08 -18.57
N LEU A 91 -1.72 -15.80 -17.62
CA LEU A 91 -1.17 -17.13 -17.86
C LEU A 91 -2.22 -18.15 -18.29
N LEU A 92 -3.42 -18.10 -17.70
CA LEU A 92 -4.53 -18.97 -18.08
C LEU A 92 -4.93 -18.75 -19.54
N ARG A 93 -5.02 -17.48 -19.95
CA ARG A 93 -5.36 -17.09 -21.33
C ARG A 93 -4.23 -17.42 -22.30
N GLU A 94 -2.98 -17.23 -21.91
CA GLU A 94 -1.82 -17.61 -22.71
C GLU A 94 -1.83 -19.12 -22.96
N HIS A 95 -1.99 -19.91 -21.89
CA HIS A 95 -2.06 -21.38 -21.96
C HIS A 95 -3.25 -21.86 -22.82
N ALA A 96 -4.41 -21.20 -22.70
CA ALA A 96 -5.57 -21.49 -23.56
C ALA A 96 -5.24 -21.24 -25.04
N LYS A 97 -4.60 -20.10 -25.37
CA LYS A 97 -4.16 -19.76 -26.72
C LYS A 97 -3.17 -20.78 -27.28
N GLU A 98 -2.20 -21.20 -26.48
CA GLU A 98 -1.20 -22.22 -26.88
C GLU A 98 -1.86 -23.56 -27.23
N LEU A 99 -2.94 -23.92 -26.52
CA LEU A 99 -3.73 -25.11 -26.79
C LEU A 99 -4.77 -24.92 -27.91
N GLY A 100 -4.85 -23.74 -28.53
CA GLY A 100 -5.82 -23.43 -29.58
C GLY A 100 -7.26 -23.27 -29.08
N ILE A 101 -7.44 -23.01 -27.79
CA ILE A 101 -8.76 -22.76 -27.19
C ILE A 101 -9.16 -21.30 -27.46
N GLU A 102 -10.38 -21.10 -27.95
CA GLU A 102 -10.98 -19.76 -28.08
C GLU A 102 -11.25 -19.14 -26.71
N ILE A 103 -10.82 -17.89 -26.50
CA ILE A 103 -10.87 -17.19 -25.20
C ILE A 103 -12.02 -16.20 -25.13
N GLU A 104 -12.41 -15.61 -26.27
CA GLU A 104 -13.43 -14.57 -26.29
C GLU A 104 -14.77 -15.13 -25.82
N GLY A 105 -15.45 -14.39 -24.94
CA GLY A 105 -16.73 -14.78 -24.38
C GLY A 105 -16.70 -15.92 -23.34
N LYS A 106 -15.53 -16.50 -23.04
CA LYS A 106 -15.40 -17.55 -22.02
C LYS A 106 -15.02 -17.01 -20.66
N THR A 107 -15.53 -17.67 -19.62
CA THR A 107 -15.12 -17.45 -18.23
C THR A 107 -13.84 -18.23 -17.92
N ASP A 108 -13.12 -17.83 -16.88
CA ASP A 108 -11.89 -18.51 -16.46
C ASP A 108 -12.14 -19.98 -16.11
N GLU A 109 -13.29 -20.26 -15.50
CA GLU A 109 -13.71 -21.63 -15.17
C GLU A 109 -13.86 -22.50 -16.43
N GLN A 110 -14.44 -21.95 -17.50
CA GLN A 110 -14.57 -22.65 -18.78
C GLN A 110 -13.20 -22.91 -19.40
N LEU A 111 -12.30 -21.91 -19.39
CA LEU A 111 -10.94 -22.08 -19.88
C LEU A 111 -10.19 -23.16 -19.10
N ILE A 112 -10.27 -23.16 -17.77
CA ILE A 112 -9.64 -24.17 -16.91
C ILE A 112 -10.17 -25.57 -17.25
N GLN A 113 -11.49 -25.72 -17.44
CA GLN A 113 -12.09 -27.00 -17.81
C GLN A 113 -11.61 -27.50 -19.17
N GLU A 114 -11.59 -26.63 -20.19
CA GLU A 114 -11.14 -27.01 -21.54
C GLU A 114 -9.66 -27.36 -21.57
N ILE A 115 -8.82 -26.55 -20.92
CA ILE A 115 -7.40 -26.84 -20.74
C ILE A 115 -7.22 -28.20 -20.05
N GLY A 116 -7.98 -28.46 -18.99
CA GLY A 116 -7.92 -29.72 -18.26
C GLY A 116 -8.32 -30.94 -19.10
N LYS A 117 -9.33 -30.81 -19.96
CA LYS A 117 -9.74 -31.88 -20.91
C LYS A 117 -8.61 -32.21 -21.88
N ILE A 118 -7.97 -31.18 -22.45
CA ILE A 118 -6.85 -31.35 -23.39
C ILE A 118 -5.64 -31.98 -22.70
N GLN A 119 -5.24 -31.47 -21.53
CA GLN A 119 -4.05 -31.96 -20.82
C GLN A 119 -4.22 -33.38 -20.25
N HIS A 120 -5.43 -33.75 -19.82
CA HIS A 120 -5.69 -35.05 -19.19
C HIS A 120 -6.35 -36.08 -20.11
N GLY A 121 -6.61 -35.74 -21.38
CA GLY A 121 -7.05 -36.67 -22.42
C GLY A 121 -8.36 -37.41 -22.10
N LYS A 122 -9.36 -36.71 -21.57
CA LYS A 122 -10.71 -37.27 -21.34
C LYS A 122 -11.75 -36.68 -22.28
#